data_AF-R6D6X1-F1
#
_entry.id   AF-R6D6X1-F1
#
_cell.length_a   1.000
_cell.length_b   1.000
_cell.length_c   1.000
_cell.angle_alpha   90.00
_cell.angle_beta   90.00
_cell.angle_gamma   90.00
#
_symmetry.space_group_name_H-M   'P 1'
#
loop_
_entity.id
_entity.type
_entity.pdbx_description
1 polymer ?
#
loop_
_entity_poly.entity_id
_entity_poly.type
_entity_poly.pdbx_seq_one_letter_code
_entity_poly.pdbx_strand_id
1 'polypeptide(L)'
;MKKTQKGFTLVELVVVIAIIGVLAAILVPSMLNYVKKSRLKTANSNAKTAYNAVAENVADAETNGYALSAVLTAETDASKWKITAGTVYDAKASASDAGAEKIAAALRENGDEAGCFKVAKATISGQASYVVLWAKNTSDEMVGRYPDAVSWDSWKSEPSHETISNFTITKGSSTISAAS
;
A
#
# COMPACT_ATOMS: atom_id res chain seq x y z
N MET A 1 65.31 2.36 -1.96
CA MET A 1 64.61 1.21 -1.35
C MET A 1 63.49 0.77 -2.29
N LYS A 2 63.59 -0.38 -2.95
CA LYS A 2 62.54 -0.89 -3.85
C LYS A 2 61.50 -1.63 -3.01
N LYS A 3 60.25 -1.14 -2.97
CA LYS A 3 59.13 -1.88 -2.36
C LYS A 3 58.81 -3.09 -3.23
N THR A 4 58.98 -4.29 -2.68
CA THR A 4 58.51 -5.54 -3.30
C THR A 4 56.98 -5.51 -3.31
N GLN A 5 56.39 -5.37 -4.49
CA GLN A 5 54.94 -5.53 -4.68
C GLN A 5 54.62 -7.02 -4.49
N LYS A 6 54.02 -7.38 -3.34
CA LYS A 6 53.44 -8.72 -3.15
C LYS A 6 52.19 -8.81 -4.04
N GLY A 7 52.32 -9.46 -5.18
CA GLY A 7 51.18 -9.74 -6.07
C GLY A 7 50.23 -10.75 -5.41
N PHE A 8 48.93 -10.52 -5.57
CA PHE A 8 47.87 -11.46 -5.16
C PHE A 8 47.97 -12.74 -5.99
N THR A 9 47.88 -13.91 -5.36
CA THR A 9 47.93 -15.18 -6.10
C THR A 9 46.57 -15.49 -6.74
N LEU A 10 46.58 -16.13 -7.92
CA LEU A 10 45.34 -16.58 -8.56
C LEU A 10 44.57 -17.58 -7.68
N VAL A 11 45.29 -18.36 -6.86
CA VAL A 11 44.69 -19.32 -5.92
C VAL A 11 43.93 -18.60 -4.80
N GLU A 12 44.49 -17.53 -4.23
CA GLU A 12 43.79 -16.70 -3.24
C GLU A 12 42.50 -16.11 -3.82
N LEU A 13 42.51 -15.69 -5.08
CA LEU A 13 41.32 -15.15 -5.74
C LEU A 13 40.23 -16.22 -5.92
N VAL A 14 40.61 -17.42 -6.35
CA VAL A 14 39.66 -18.53 -6.60
C VAL A 14 38.98 -19.00 -5.31
N VAL A 15 39.73 -19.09 -4.20
CA VAL A 15 39.15 -19.48 -2.91
C VAL A 15 38.18 -18.41 -2.38
N VAL A 16 38.50 -17.14 -2.56
CA VAL A 16 37.64 -16.03 -2.13
C VAL A 16 36.31 -16.03 -2.87
N ILE A 17 36.30 -16.16 -4.19
CA ILE A 17 35.05 -16.21 -4.96
C ILE A 17 34.21 -17.45 -4.61
N ALA A 18 34.86 -18.57 -4.27
CA ALA A 18 34.15 -19.79 -3.84
C ALA A 18 33.41 -19.58 -2.51
N ILE A 19 34.06 -18.96 -1.52
CA ILE A 19 33.43 -18.64 -0.22
C ILE A 19 32.31 -17.61 -0.40
N ILE A 20 32.54 -16.54 -1.17
CA ILE A 20 31.51 -15.53 -1.48
C ILE A 20 30.31 -16.19 -2.19
N GLY A 21 30.54 -17.13 -3.10
CA GLY A 21 29.49 -17.86 -3.79
C GLY A 21 28.57 -18.63 -2.84
N VAL A 22 29.13 -19.36 -1.88
CA VAL A 22 28.34 -20.10 -0.87
C VAL A 22 27.53 -19.15 0.02
N LEU A 23 28.15 -18.06 0.49
CA LEU A 23 27.46 -17.07 1.32
C LEU A 23 26.33 -16.37 0.57
N ALA A 24 26.57 -15.99 -0.69
CA ALA A 24 25.57 -15.34 -1.54
C ALA A 24 24.37 -16.26 -1.81
N ALA A 25 24.58 -17.57 -2.00
CA ALA A 25 23.51 -18.52 -2.29
C ALA A 25 22.45 -18.58 -1.16
N ILE A 26 22.86 -18.46 0.10
CA ILE A 26 21.95 -18.45 1.25
C ILE A 26 21.38 -17.05 1.51
N LEU A 27 22.23 -16.02 1.37
CA LEU A 27 21.89 -14.66 1.75
C LEU A 27 20.91 -13.99 0.77
N VAL A 28 21.11 -14.15 -0.54
CA VAL A 28 20.30 -13.49 -1.58
C VAL A 28 18.80 -13.78 -1.44
N PRO A 29 18.33 -15.04 -1.40
CA PRO A 29 16.89 -15.31 -1.28
C PRO A 29 16.30 -14.81 0.04
N SER A 30 17.06 -14.87 1.14
CA SER A 30 16.64 -14.35 2.45
C SER A 30 16.46 -12.83 2.44
N MET A 31 17.44 -12.11 1.89
CA MET A 31 17.40 -10.65 1.79
C MET A 31 16.27 -10.16 0.90
N LEU A 32 16.02 -10.82 -0.24
CA LEU A 32 14.91 -10.48 -1.13
C LEU A 32 13.55 -10.61 -0.42
N ASN A 33 13.36 -11.67 0.36
CA ASN A 33 12.13 -11.86 1.15
C ASN A 33 12.01 -10.82 2.27
N TYR A 34 13.11 -10.46 2.94
CA TYR A 34 13.12 -9.43 3.97
C TYR A 34 12.72 -8.06 3.41
N VAL A 35 13.27 -7.66 2.27
CA VAL A 35 12.92 -6.41 1.59
C VAL A 35 11.45 -6.40 1.19
N LYS A 36 10.93 -7.48 0.61
CA LYS A 36 9.51 -7.61 0.25
C LYS A 36 8.58 -7.50 1.47
N LYS A 37 8.90 -8.20 2.56
CA LYS A 37 8.14 -8.12 3.82
C LYS A 37 8.18 -6.71 4.43
N SER A 38 9.32 -6.05 4.37
CA SER A 38 9.47 -4.65 4.80
C SER A 38 8.58 -3.72 3.98
N ARG A 39 8.59 -3.86 2.64
CA ARG A 39 7.70 -3.09 1.75
C ARG A 39 6.22 -3.30 2.06
N LEU A 40 5.81 -4.54 2.33
CA LEU A 40 4.42 -4.83 2.71
C LEU A 40 4.03 -4.15 4.04
N LYS A 41 4.95 -4.14 5.01
CA LYS A 41 4.73 -3.43 6.28
C LYS A 41 4.57 -1.92 6.07
N THR A 42 5.41 -1.31 5.23
CA THR A 42 5.26 0.10 4.83
C THR A 42 3.92 0.34 4.14
N ALA A 43 3.53 -0.55 3.23
CA ALA A 43 2.27 -0.43 2.52
C ALA A 43 1.05 -0.47 3.46
N ASN A 44 1.03 -1.39 4.43
CA ASN A 44 -0.01 -1.43 5.46
C ASN A 44 0.02 -0.20 6.37
N SER A 45 1.20 0.33 6.68
CA SER A 45 1.34 1.57 7.46
C SER A 45 0.75 2.76 6.73
N ASN A 46 1.05 2.93 5.44
CA ASN A 46 0.51 4.01 4.62
C ASN A 46 -1.00 3.86 4.41
N ALA A 47 -1.50 2.63 4.24
CA ALA A 47 -2.94 2.37 4.23
C ALA A 47 -3.62 2.80 5.54
N LYS A 48 -2.96 2.61 6.70
CA LYS A 48 -3.46 3.09 7.99
C LYS A 48 -3.45 4.62 8.09
N THR A 49 -2.39 5.28 7.62
CA THR A 49 -2.34 6.75 7.57
C THR A 49 -3.49 7.30 6.73
N ALA A 50 -3.69 6.74 5.53
CA ALA A 50 -4.80 7.10 4.66
C ALA A 50 -6.17 6.82 5.31
N TYR A 51 -6.32 5.70 6.01
CA TYR A 51 -7.53 5.37 6.75
C TYR A 51 -7.88 6.39 7.82
N ASN A 52 -6.88 6.87 8.58
CA ASN A 52 -7.10 7.90 9.59
C ASN A 52 -7.55 9.22 8.96
N ALA A 53 -6.97 9.60 7.82
CA ALA A 53 -7.40 10.79 7.09
C ALA A 53 -8.82 10.66 6.51
N VAL A 54 -9.21 9.46 6.06
CA VAL A 54 -10.61 9.17 5.70
C VAL A 54 -11.52 9.31 6.93
N ALA A 55 -11.11 8.78 8.08
CA ALA A 55 -11.89 8.84 9.31
C ALA A 55 -12.13 10.29 9.77
N GLU A 56 -11.10 11.13 9.71
CA GLU A 56 -11.22 12.56 9.99
C GLU A 56 -12.16 13.26 9.01
N ASN A 57 -12.02 12.99 7.71
CA ASN A 57 -12.91 13.55 6.70
C ASN A 57 -14.37 13.10 6.88
N VAL A 58 -14.61 11.85 7.27
CA VAL A 58 -15.95 11.33 7.57
C VAL A 58 -16.50 11.96 8.85
N ALA A 59 -15.70 12.09 9.91
CA ALA A 59 -16.11 12.73 11.16
C ALA A 59 -16.51 14.20 10.92
N ASP A 60 -15.73 14.94 10.12
CA ASP A 60 -16.12 16.29 9.70
C ASP A 60 -17.48 16.29 8.97
N ALA A 61 -17.70 15.34 8.07
CA ALA A 61 -18.95 15.23 7.32
C ALA A 61 -20.15 14.93 8.25
N GLU A 62 -19.97 14.04 9.22
CA GLU A 62 -20.98 13.65 10.21
C GLU A 62 -21.39 14.83 11.10
N THR A 63 -20.44 15.66 11.54
CA THR A 63 -20.77 16.89 12.29
C THR A 63 -21.56 17.90 11.46
N ASN A 64 -21.53 17.78 10.12
CA ASN A 64 -22.32 18.58 9.19
C ASN A 64 -23.60 17.86 8.70
N GLY A 65 -23.94 16.72 9.30
CA GLY A 65 -25.18 15.97 9.02
C GLY A 65 -25.10 14.96 7.88
N TYR A 66 -23.91 14.68 7.35
CA TYR A 66 -23.73 13.70 6.25
C TYR A 66 -23.24 12.35 6.76
N ALA A 67 -23.94 11.28 6.39
CA ALA A 67 -23.51 9.92 6.71
C ALA A 67 -22.35 9.46 5.79
N LEU A 68 -21.61 8.44 6.22
CA LEU A 68 -20.54 7.79 5.45
C LEU A 68 -20.98 7.40 4.02
N SER A 69 -22.24 6.99 3.85
CA SER A 69 -22.78 6.67 2.51
C SER A 69 -22.68 7.88 1.57
N ALA A 70 -23.10 9.06 2.01
CA ALA A 70 -23.07 10.29 1.20
C ALA A 70 -21.64 10.70 0.82
N VAL A 71 -20.69 10.49 1.73
CA VAL A 71 -19.24 10.71 1.50
C VAL A 71 -18.72 9.78 0.39
N LEU A 72 -19.14 8.51 0.36
CA LEU A 72 -18.64 7.47 -0.54
C LEU A 72 -19.43 7.29 -1.86
N THR A 73 -20.64 7.85 -1.97
CA THR A 73 -21.50 7.76 -3.17
C THR A 73 -21.63 9.08 -3.93
N ALA A 74 -21.02 10.16 -3.43
CA ALA A 74 -21.11 11.48 -4.05
C ALA A 74 -22.52 12.06 -4.10
N GLU A 75 -23.14 12.27 -2.94
CA GLU A 75 -24.32 13.15 -2.91
C GLU A 75 -23.91 14.61 -3.14
N THR A 76 -24.74 15.37 -3.86
CA THR A 76 -24.48 16.75 -4.27
C THR A 76 -24.14 17.67 -3.10
N ASP A 77 -24.77 17.45 -1.95
CA ASP A 77 -24.60 18.29 -0.76
C ASP A 77 -23.35 17.92 0.06
N ALA A 78 -22.81 16.70 -0.11
CA ALA A 78 -21.59 16.22 0.55
C ALA A 78 -20.31 16.48 -0.29
N SER A 79 -20.38 17.29 -1.35
CA SER A 79 -19.30 17.51 -2.32
C SER A 79 -17.95 17.88 -1.69
N LYS A 80 -17.94 18.61 -0.56
CA LYS A 80 -16.72 19.00 0.17
C LYS A 80 -15.97 17.81 0.79
N TRP A 81 -16.68 16.75 1.15
CA TRP A 81 -16.10 15.55 1.79
C TRP A 81 -16.07 14.35 0.85
N LYS A 82 -16.57 14.50 -0.38
CA LYS A 82 -16.70 13.42 -1.35
C LYS A 82 -15.41 12.63 -1.53
N ILE A 83 -15.57 11.30 -1.58
CA ILE A 83 -14.59 10.33 -2.01
C ILE A 83 -15.32 9.33 -2.91
N THR A 84 -15.01 9.27 -4.19
CA THR A 84 -15.59 8.27 -5.08
C THR A 84 -15.04 6.89 -4.73
N ALA A 85 -15.86 6.05 -4.11
CA ALA A 85 -15.44 4.72 -3.72
C ALA A 85 -15.05 3.87 -4.94
N GLY A 86 -13.93 3.17 -4.86
CA GLY A 86 -13.39 2.35 -5.94
C GLY A 86 -12.44 3.09 -6.88
N THR A 87 -12.43 4.42 -6.88
CA THR A 87 -11.45 5.21 -7.63
C THR A 87 -10.07 5.12 -6.99
N VAL A 88 -9.04 4.94 -7.81
CA VAL A 88 -7.64 5.04 -7.38
C VAL A 88 -7.21 6.48 -7.52
N TYR A 89 -6.74 7.07 -6.43
CA TYR A 89 -6.17 8.40 -6.40
C TYR A 89 -4.65 8.29 -6.28
N ASP A 90 -3.94 9.00 -7.14
CA ASP A 90 -2.50 9.21 -6.95
C ASP A 90 -2.33 10.31 -5.89
N ALA A 91 -1.81 9.95 -4.71
CA ALA A 91 -1.62 10.93 -3.65
C ALA A 91 -0.55 11.96 -4.02
N LYS A 92 0.29 11.73 -5.04
CA LYS A 92 1.29 12.70 -5.49
C LYS A 92 0.69 13.81 -6.36
N ALA A 93 -0.46 13.56 -6.98
CA ALA A 93 -1.18 14.51 -7.83
C ALA A 93 -2.42 15.03 -7.11
N SER A 94 -2.95 16.19 -7.52
CA SER A 94 -4.22 16.68 -6.98
C SER A 94 -5.36 15.70 -7.28
N ALA A 95 -6.08 15.29 -6.24
CA ALA A 95 -7.23 14.42 -6.37
C ALA A 95 -8.45 15.20 -6.89
N SER A 96 -9.28 14.53 -7.70
CA SER A 96 -10.47 15.13 -8.31
C SER A 96 -11.61 15.39 -7.31
N ASP A 97 -11.62 14.69 -6.17
CA ASP A 97 -12.63 14.82 -5.14
C ASP A 97 -12.04 15.50 -3.89
N ALA A 98 -12.80 16.42 -3.28
CA ALA A 98 -12.30 17.24 -2.18
C ALA A 98 -11.93 16.43 -0.92
N GLY A 99 -12.69 15.39 -0.58
CA GLY A 99 -12.35 14.48 0.51
C GLY A 99 -11.12 13.62 0.18
N ALA A 100 -11.01 13.16 -1.06
CA ALA A 100 -9.83 12.45 -1.53
C ALA A 100 -8.56 13.33 -1.50
N GLU A 101 -8.69 14.63 -1.78
CA GLU A 101 -7.56 15.56 -1.73
C GLU A 101 -7.05 15.79 -0.31
N LYS A 102 -7.93 15.79 0.71
CA LYS A 102 -7.49 15.80 2.12
C LYS A 102 -6.64 14.57 2.45
N ILE A 103 -7.05 13.40 1.98
CA ILE A 103 -6.33 12.14 2.20
C ILE A 103 -4.99 12.14 1.46
N ALA A 104 -4.99 12.63 0.21
CA ALA A 104 -3.78 12.79 -0.57
C ALA A 104 -2.80 13.74 0.14
N ALA A 105 -3.28 14.86 0.68
CA ALA A 105 -2.45 15.80 1.45
C ALA A 105 -1.82 15.15 2.68
N ALA A 106 -2.59 14.37 3.46
CA ALA A 106 -2.06 13.62 4.60
C ALA A 106 -1.00 12.59 4.18
N LEU A 107 -1.18 11.93 3.02
CA LEU A 107 -0.19 11.00 2.49
C LEU A 107 1.07 11.70 1.96
N ARG A 108 0.96 12.92 1.41
CA ARG A 108 2.09 13.72 0.93
C ARG A 108 3.06 14.15 2.04
N GLU A 109 2.64 14.13 3.30
CA GLU A 109 3.56 14.31 4.44
C GLU A 109 4.67 13.23 4.46
N ASN A 110 4.43 12.06 3.84
CA ASN A 110 5.43 11.01 3.65
C ASN A 110 6.34 11.23 2.42
N GLY A 111 6.24 12.39 1.75
CA GLY A 111 7.07 12.77 0.61
C GLY A 111 6.89 11.85 -0.60
N ASP A 112 8.01 11.38 -1.15
CA ASP A 112 8.05 10.51 -2.35
C ASP A 112 7.34 9.16 -2.16
N GLU A 113 7.06 8.79 -0.91
CA GLU A 113 6.33 7.59 -0.52
C GLU A 113 4.82 7.81 -0.32
N ALA A 114 4.25 8.94 -0.78
CA ALA A 114 2.81 9.19 -0.72
C ALA A 114 1.97 8.11 -1.44
N GLY A 115 2.50 7.58 -2.56
CA GLY A 115 1.91 6.49 -3.33
C GLY A 115 0.51 6.76 -3.89
N CYS A 116 -0.25 5.70 -4.12
CA CYS A 116 -1.64 5.74 -4.55
C CYS A 116 -2.53 5.07 -3.51
N PHE A 117 -3.76 5.56 -3.34
CA PHE A 117 -4.74 4.97 -2.44
C PHE A 117 -6.09 4.76 -3.13
N LYS A 118 -6.86 3.82 -2.59
CA LYS A 118 -8.22 3.48 -3.02
C LYS A 118 -9.08 3.28 -1.79
N VAL A 119 -10.24 3.91 -1.74
CA VAL A 119 -11.22 3.71 -0.67
C VAL A 119 -12.34 2.83 -1.21
N ALA A 120 -12.59 1.70 -0.56
CA ALA A 120 -13.64 0.77 -0.96
C ALA A 120 -14.72 0.72 0.13
N LYS A 121 -15.99 0.66 -0.29
CA LYS A 121 -17.14 0.44 0.60
C LYS A 121 -17.01 -0.93 1.25
N ALA A 122 -17.34 -1.04 2.52
CA ALA A 122 -17.36 -2.30 3.25
C ALA A 122 -18.61 -2.37 4.11
N THR A 123 -18.95 -3.58 4.55
CA THR A 123 -20.02 -3.79 5.52
C THR A 123 -19.49 -4.69 6.61
N ILE A 124 -19.47 -4.20 7.85
CA ILE A 124 -19.03 -4.95 9.02
C ILE A 124 -20.24 -5.10 9.92
N SER A 125 -20.65 -6.34 10.17
CA SER A 125 -21.82 -6.63 11.04
C SER A 125 -23.10 -5.90 10.63
N GLY A 126 -23.31 -5.68 9.34
CA GLY A 126 -24.49 -4.97 8.79
C GLY A 126 -24.40 -3.45 8.81
N GLN A 127 -23.31 -2.85 9.32
CA GLN A 127 -23.10 -1.40 9.31
C GLN A 127 -22.22 -0.98 8.14
N ALA A 128 -22.50 0.20 7.56
CA ALA A 128 -21.66 0.80 6.54
C ALA A 128 -20.25 1.05 7.11
N SER A 129 -19.25 0.63 6.37
CA SER A 129 -17.83 0.75 6.73
C SER A 129 -17.03 0.98 5.46
N TYR A 130 -15.72 1.13 5.60
CA TYR A 130 -14.82 1.26 4.46
C TYR A 130 -13.49 0.57 4.74
N VAL A 131 -12.81 0.20 3.67
CA VAL A 131 -11.43 -0.30 3.69
C VAL A 131 -10.60 0.62 2.81
N VAL A 132 -9.39 0.90 3.26
CA VAL A 132 -8.42 1.66 2.47
C VAL A 132 -7.33 0.72 1.98
N LEU A 133 -7.00 0.87 0.70
CA LEU A 133 -5.87 0.21 0.06
C LEU A 133 -4.82 1.25 -0.27
N TRP A 134 -3.56 0.84 -0.20
CA TRP A 134 -2.43 1.67 -0.59
C TRP A 134 -1.43 0.86 -1.41
N ALA A 135 -0.84 1.48 -2.43
CA ALA A 135 0.24 0.91 -3.23
C ALA A 135 1.23 2.01 -3.60
N LYS A 136 2.49 1.66 -3.87
CA LYS A 136 3.50 2.66 -4.25
C LYS A 136 3.13 3.37 -5.56
N ASN A 137 2.62 2.61 -6.52
CA ASN A 137 2.15 3.06 -7.83
C ASN A 137 0.95 2.19 -8.25
N THR A 138 0.23 2.60 -9.30
CA THR A 138 -0.91 1.85 -9.86
C THR A 138 -0.56 0.44 -10.36
N SER A 139 0.69 0.21 -10.76
CA SER A 139 1.17 -1.09 -11.23
C SER A 139 1.86 -1.93 -10.14
N ASP A 140 1.96 -1.46 -8.90
CA ASP A 140 2.61 -2.22 -7.83
C ASP A 140 1.69 -3.35 -7.34
N GLU A 141 2.22 -4.57 -7.31
CA GLU A 141 1.59 -5.78 -6.78
C GLU A 141 1.57 -5.79 -5.24
N MET A 142 2.42 -4.97 -4.61
CA MET A 142 2.48 -4.81 -3.16
C MET A 142 1.40 -3.84 -2.69
N VAL A 143 0.19 -4.35 -2.49
CA VAL A 143 -0.96 -3.58 -2.01
C VAL A 143 -1.16 -3.81 -0.50
N GLY A 144 -0.99 -2.75 0.28
CA GLY A 144 -1.32 -2.73 1.71
C GLY A 144 -2.79 -2.40 1.95
N ARG A 145 -3.32 -2.83 3.09
CA ARG A 145 -4.72 -2.60 3.47
C ARG A 145 -4.88 -2.25 4.94
N TYR A 146 -5.94 -1.52 5.25
CA TYR A 146 -6.37 -1.25 6.61
C TYR A 146 -7.89 -1.02 6.65
N PRO A 147 -8.64 -1.51 7.67
CA PRO A 147 -8.18 -2.14 8.92
C PRO A 147 -7.73 -3.61 8.81
N ASP A 148 -8.01 -4.30 7.71
CA ASP A 148 -7.61 -5.70 7.49
C ASP A 148 -6.22 -5.76 6.84
N ALA A 149 -5.17 -5.59 7.65
CA ALA A 149 -3.79 -5.56 7.16
C ALA A 149 -3.37 -6.87 6.50
N VAL A 150 -2.70 -6.76 5.34
CA VAL A 150 -2.24 -7.94 4.59
C VAL A 150 -1.04 -8.55 5.29
N SER A 151 -1.14 -9.84 5.65
CA SER A 151 -0.01 -10.59 6.19
C SER A 151 0.89 -11.11 5.07
N TRP A 152 2.17 -11.32 5.39
CA TRP A 152 3.13 -11.87 4.44
C TRP A 152 2.73 -13.24 3.89
N ASP A 153 2.13 -14.07 4.74
CA ASP A 153 1.71 -15.42 4.36
C ASP A 153 0.48 -15.38 3.45
N SER A 154 -0.47 -14.47 3.72
CA SER A 154 -1.62 -14.22 2.84
C SER A 154 -1.15 -13.77 1.46
N TRP A 155 -0.32 -12.72 1.41
CA TRP A 155 0.19 -12.16 0.16
C TRP A 155 0.95 -13.19 -0.68
N LYS A 156 1.82 -14.00 -0.05
CA LYS A 156 2.56 -15.06 -0.76
C LYS A 156 1.70 -16.18 -1.32
N SER A 157 0.54 -16.42 -0.70
CA SER A 157 -0.37 -17.49 -1.10
C SER A 157 -1.33 -17.06 -2.21
N GLU A 158 -1.39 -15.77 -2.54
CA GLU A 158 -2.24 -15.25 -3.60
C GLU A 158 -1.70 -15.69 -4.98
N PRO A 159 -2.47 -16.46 -5.77
CA PRO A 159 -2.00 -17.02 -7.04
C PRO A 159 -1.72 -15.96 -8.12
N SER A 160 -2.32 -14.78 -8.00
CA SER A 160 -2.04 -13.59 -8.79
C SER A 160 -2.09 -12.37 -7.88
N HIS A 161 -0.97 -11.67 -7.71
CA HIS A 161 -0.98 -10.42 -6.95
C HIS A 161 -1.72 -9.36 -7.78
N GLU A 162 -2.92 -8.98 -7.33
CA GLU A 162 -3.71 -7.94 -7.98
C GLU A 162 -3.11 -6.55 -7.69
N THR A 163 -3.08 -5.69 -8.70
CA THR A 163 -2.72 -4.28 -8.51
C THR A 163 -3.85 -3.50 -7.85
N ILE A 164 -3.56 -2.34 -7.27
CA ILE A 164 -4.57 -1.51 -6.58
C ILE A 164 -5.81 -1.19 -7.45
N SER A 165 -5.66 -1.08 -8.77
CA SER A 165 -6.75 -0.83 -9.71
C SER A 165 -7.72 -2.02 -9.79
N ASN A 166 -7.19 -3.23 -9.93
CA ASN A 166 -7.97 -4.45 -10.10
C ASN A 166 -8.34 -5.11 -8.77
N PHE A 167 -7.78 -4.62 -7.66
CA PHE A 167 -7.95 -5.20 -6.34
C PHE A 167 -9.43 -5.23 -5.92
N THR A 168 -9.98 -6.45 -5.80
CA THR A 168 -11.35 -6.70 -5.34
C THR A 168 -11.31 -7.42 -3.99
N ILE A 169 -11.79 -6.77 -2.93
CA ILE A 169 -11.80 -7.37 -1.59
C ILE A 169 -12.93 -8.40 -1.52
N THR A 170 -12.59 -9.67 -1.68
CA THR A 170 -13.51 -10.78 -1.40
C THR A 170 -13.03 -11.49 -0.13
N LYS A 171 -13.62 -11.13 1.03
CA LYS A 171 -13.47 -11.93 2.25
C LYS A 171 -14.81 -12.63 2.50
N GLY A 172 -14.78 -13.91 2.88
CA GLY A 172 -15.93 -14.80 3.00
C GLY A 172 -17.25 -14.11 3.35
N SER A 173 -18.30 -14.41 2.56
CA SER A 173 -19.68 -13.89 2.61
C SER A 173 -19.92 -12.39 2.45
N SER A 174 -18.89 -11.53 2.46
CA SER A 174 -19.05 -10.09 2.21
C SER A 174 -18.27 -9.68 0.97
N THR A 175 -18.92 -9.78 -0.19
CA THR A 175 -18.41 -9.23 -1.44
C THR A 175 -18.38 -7.71 -1.35
N ILE A 176 -17.18 -7.11 -1.27
CA ILE A 176 -17.01 -5.70 -1.58
C ILE A 176 -16.89 -5.63 -3.10
N SER A 177 -18.02 -5.43 -3.79
CA SER A 177 -17.99 -5.17 -5.21
C SER A 177 -17.42 -3.77 -5.44
N ALA A 178 -16.39 -3.67 -6.27
CA ALA A 178 -16.08 -2.41 -6.94
C ALA A 178 -17.37 -1.98 -7.66
N ALA A 179 -17.90 -0.81 -7.30
CA ALA A 179 -19.03 -0.25 -8.01
C ALA A 179 -18.57 0.07 -9.44
N SER A 180 -19.24 -0.55 -10.41
CA SER A 180 -19.40 -0.01 -11.75
C SER A 180 -19.99 1.39 -11.69
#